data_AF-A0A497DCC0-F1
#
_entry.id   AF-A0A497DCC0-F1
#
_cell.length_a   1.000
_cell.length_b   1.000
_cell.length_c   1.000
_cell.angle_alpha   90.00
_cell.angle_beta   90.00
_cell.angle_gamma   90.00
#
_symmetry.space_group_name_H-M   'P 1'
#
loop_
_entity.id
_entity.type
_entity.pdbx_description
1 polymer ?
#
loop_
_entity_poly.entity_id
_entity_poly.type
_entity_poly.pdbx_seq_one_letter_code
_entity_poly.pdbx_strand_id
1 'polypeptide(L)' 'MKNIAIICGGDSGEYDISIKSGRVVSAHLDRNKYSSWLVEIKGNEWFYED' A
#
# COMPACT_ATOMS: atom_id res chain seq x y z
N MET A 1 -7.18 -13.36 11.83
CA MET A 1 -6.85 -12.02 11.30
C MET A 1 -5.34 -11.95 11.10
N LYS A 2 -4.86 -11.64 9.90
CA LYS A 2 -3.43 -11.46 9.60
C LYS A 2 -3.17 -10.03 9.14
N ASN A 3 -2.10 -9.41 9.62
CA ASN A 3 -1.69 -8.09 9.15
C ASN A 3 -0.89 -8.24 7.86
N ILE A 4 -1.24 -7.48 6.83
CA ILE A 4 -0.56 -7.48 5.53
C ILE A 4 -0.19 -6.04 5.19
N ALA A 5 1.10 -5.77 5.03
CA ALA A 5 1.57 -4.50 4.47
C ALA A 5 1.50 -4.56 2.94
N ILE A 6 0.87 -3.55 2.34
CA ILE A 6 0.82 -3.34 0.89
C ILE A 6 1.78 -2.20 0.58
N ILE A 7 2.94 -2.53 0.00
CA ILE A 7 3.96 -1.56 -0.35
C ILE A 7 3.64 -0.94 -1.72
N CYS A 8 3.63 0.38 -1.81
CA CYS A 8 3.41 1.14 -3.04
C CYS A 8 4.20 2.46 -3.06
N GLY A 9 4.18 3.17 -4.19
CA GLY A 9 5.01 4.35 -4.44
C GLY A 9 6.31 3.99 -5.15
N GLY A 10 7.43 4.50 -4.63
CA GLY A 10 8.79 4.35 -5.18
C GLY A 10 9.29 5.58 -5.94
N ASP A 11 10.59 5.60 -6.25
CA ASP A 11 11.23 6.68 -7.01
C ASP A 11 11.18 6.42 -8.52
N SER A 12 9.97 6.37 -9.06
CA SER A 12 9.74 6.20 -10.50
C SER A 12 8.75 7.23 -11.02
N GLY A 13 8.72 7.40 -12.35
CA GLY A 13 7.66 8.17 -13.03
C GLY A 13 6.27 7.55 -12.90
N GLU A 14 6.17 6.34 -12.33
CA GLU A 14 4.92 5.61 -12.10
C GLU A 14 4.45 5.70 -10.64
N TYR A 15 5.07 6.55 -9.82
CA TYR A 15 4.74 6.69 -8.40
C TYR A 15 3.22 6.81 -8.16
N ASP A 16 2.52 7.71 -8.85
CA ASP A 16 1.07 7.89 -8.68
C ASP A 16 0.25 6.66 -9.11
N ILE A 17 0.74 5.93 -10.11
CA ILE A 17 0.11 4.70 -10.62
C ILE A 17 0.28 3.58 -9.58
N SER A 18 1.47 3.47 -8.98
CA SER A 18 1.78 2.53 -7.91
C SER A 18 0.88 2.76 -6.68
N ILE A 19 0.72 4.01 -6.23
CA ILE A 19 -0.16 4.37 -5.12
C ILE A 19 -1.62 3.97 -5.40
N LYS A 20 -2.14 4.31 -6.59
CA LYS A 20 -3.51 3.93 -6.99
C LYS A 20 -3.70 2.41 -7.00
N SER A 21 -2.72 1.67 -7.50
CA SER A 21 -2.77 0.21 -7.54
C SER A 21 -2.79 -0.40 -6.14
N GLY A 22 -1.95 0.10 -5.22
CA GLY A 22 -1.94 -0.32 -3.82
C GLY A 22 -3.30 -0.12 -3.13
N ARG A 23 -3.94 1.03 -3.35
CA ARG A 23 -5.28 1.34 -2.82
C ARG A 23 -6.35 0.38 -3.34
N VAL A 24 -6.30 0.02 -4.63
CA VAL A 24 -7.22 -0.98 -5.21
C VAL A 24 -7.02 -2.35 -4.56
N VAL A 25 -5.78 -2.78 -4.34
CA VAL A 25 -5.49 -4.06 -3.64
C VAL A 25 -6.05 -4.03 -2.22
N SER A 26 -5.83 -2.95 -1.46
CA SER A 26 -6.36 -2.80 -0.10
C SER A 26 -7.90 -2.85 -0.08
N ALA A 27 -8.55 -2.20 -1.06
CA ALA A 27 -10.00 -2.19 -1.16
C ALA A 27 -10.64 -3.57 -1.42
N HIS A 28 -9.93 -4.46 -2.12
CA HIS A 28 -10.42 -5.79 -2.50
C HIS A 28 -9.90 -6.93 -1.61
N LEU A 29 -9.02 -6.66 -0.65
CA LEU A 29 -8.55 -7.66 0.29
C LEU A 29 -9.71 -8.17 1.16
N ASP A 30 -9.77 -9.49 1.38
CA ASP A 30 -10.79 -10.10 2.25
C ASP A 30 -10.58 -9.64 3.71
N ARG A 31 -11.42 -8.69 4.14
CA ARG A 31 -11.38 -8.06 5.47
C ARG A 31 -11.68 -9.02 6.62
N ASN A 32 -12.23 -10.20 6.34
CA ASN A 32 -12.42 -11.23 7.37
C ASN A 32 -11.13 -12.00 7.67
N LYS A 33 -10.19 -12.01 6.71
CA LYS A 33 -8.92 -12.73 6.82
C LYS A 33 -7.77 -11.78 7.14
N TYR A 34 -7.81 -10.56 6.62
CA TYR A 34 -6.68 -9.65 6.62
C TYR A 34 -7.03 -8.25 7.13
N SER A 35 -6.10 -7.67 7.88
CA SER A 35 -6.00 -6.24 8.15
C SER A 35 -4.90 -5.69 7.24
N SER A 36 -5.30 -4.90 6.25
CA SER A 36 -4.40 -4.30 5.26
C SER A 36 -3.86 -2.96 5.76
N TRP A 37 -2.57 -2.73 5.52
CA TRP A 37 -1.87 -1.49 5.85
C TRP A 37 -1.19 -0.97 4.59
N LEU A 38 -1.54 0.23 4.15
CA LEU A 38 -0.91 0.83 2.97
C LEU A 38 0.42 1.48 3.40
N VAL A 39 1.52 1.08 2.76
CA VAL A 39 2.86 1.59 3.06
C VAL A 39 3.43 2.23 1.81
N GLU A 40 3.57 3.54 1.84
CA GLU A 40 4.15 4.34 0.79
C GLU A 40 5.67 4.46 0.96
N ILE A 41 6.41 4.37 -0.13
CA ILE A 41 7.84 4.69 -0.19
C ILE A 41 8.05 5.90 -1.10
N LYS A 42 8.83 6.87 -0.64
CA LYS A 42 9.33 7.99 -1.44
C LYS A 42 10.76 8.32 -1.03
N GLY A 43 11.72 8.22 -1.94
CA GLY A 43 13.12 8.33 -1.56
C GLY A 43 13.52 7.23 -0.58
N ASN A 44 14.14 7.67 0.52
CA ASN A 44 14.46 6.82 1.67
C ASN A 44 13.36 6.85 2.75
N GLU A 45 12.27 7.57 2.52
CA GLU A 45 11.19 7.73 3.49
C GLU A 45 10.11 6.68 3.26
N TRP A 46 9.55 6.22 4.39
CA TRP A 46 8.49 5.23 4.44
C TRP A 46 7.35 5.79 5.27
N PHE A 47 6.16 5.84 4.69
CA PHE A 47 4.95 6.35 5.32
C PHE A 47 3.90 5.24 5.37
N TYR A 48 3.11 5.19 6.43
CA TYR A 48 1.94 4.31 6.49
C TYR A 48 0.70 5.14 6.79
N GLU A 49 -0.42 4.79 6.15
CA GLU A 49 -1.74 5.35 6.47
C GLU A 49 -2.42 4.42 7.49
N ASP A 50 -2.95 4.99 8.57
CA ASP A 50 -3.80 4.32 9.59
C ASP A 50 -5.29 4.55 9.26
#